data_AF-A0A1G9BZA5-F1
#
_entry.id   AF-A0A1G9BZA5-F1
#
_cell.length_a   1.000
_cell.length_b   1.000
_cell.length_c   1.000
_cell.angle_alpha   90.00
_cell.angle_beta   90.00
_cell.angle_gamma   90.00
#
_symmetry.space_group_name_H-M   'P 1'
#
loop_
_entity.id
_entity.type
_entity.pdbx_description
1 polymer ?
#
loop_
_entity_poly.entity_id
_entity_poly.type
_entity_poly.pdbx_seq_one_letter_code
_entity_poly.pdbx_strand_id
1 'polypeptide(L)'
;MNVELPFAPVDTIIRRNAGELRVSADASKELATRIQEHGSELAIDAAEHATEDGRKTLMAEDFGVERVVDKDDLELPVAPVDRIARLDIDDRYRVSMDARVALADILEDYADNVARASATLAHHADRRTITEDDIETYFSLFE
;
A
#
# COMPACT_ATOMS: atom_id res chain seq x y z
N MET A 1 -1.61 13.03 -10.93
CA MET A 1 -1.62 11.56 -11.04
C MET A 1 -3.00 11.09 -10.61
N ASN A 2 -3.59 10.08 -11.25
CA ASN A 2 -4.83 9.48 -10.77
C ASN A 2 -4.47 8.37 -9.76
N VAL A 3 -5.23 8.25 -8.68
CA VAL A 3 -5.01 7.21 -7.67
C VAL A 3 -5.81 5.96 -8.09
N GLU A 4 -5.14 4.82 -8.20
CA GLU A 4 -5.70 3.55 -8.65
C GLU A 4 -6.53 2.84 -7.58
N LEU A 5 -6.17 3.04 -6.31
CA LEU A 5 -6.82 2.42 -5.16
C LEU A 5 -8.14 3.12 -4.82
N PRO A 6 -9.24 2.36 -4.65
CA PRO A 6 -10.45 2.89 -4.05
C PRO A 6 -10.20 3.32 -2.60
N PHE A 7 -10.79 4.44 -2.18
CA PHE A 7 -10.57 4.97 -0.83
C PHE A 7 -11.28 4.17 0.27
N ALA A 8 -12.31 3.39 -0.06
CA ALA A 8 -13.06 2.64 0.95
C ALA A 8 -12.22 1.53 1.64
N PRO A 9 -11.50 0.64 0.92
CA PRO A 9 -10.54 -0.27 1.53
C PRO A 9 -9.48 0.42 2.40
N VAL A 10 -8.95 1.55 1.91
CA VAL A 10 -7.95 2.33 2.66
C VAL A 10 -8.55 2.93 3.93
N ASP A 11 -9.77 3.46 3.86
CA ASP A 11 -10.52 3.92 5.03
C ASP A 11 -10.79 2.78 6.03
N THR A 12 -11.10 1.57 5.57
CA THR A 12 -11.24 0.39 6.44
C THR A 12 -9.94 0.11 7.20
N ILE A 13 -8.79 0.13 6.52
CA ILE A 13 -7.48 -0.08 7.13
C ILE A 13 -7.16 1.02 8.15
N ILE A 14 -7.46 2.29 7.86
CA ILE A 14 -7.27 3.34 8.85
C ILE A 14 -8.17 3.10 10.06
N ARG A 15 -9.46 2.80 9.84
CA ARG A 15 -10.44 2.58 10.92
C ARG A 15 -10.09 1.40 11.81
N ARG A 16 -9.57 0.28 11.27
CA ARG A 16 -9.18 -0.88 12.11
C ARG A 16 -8.05 -0.55 13.09
N ASN A 17 -7.26 0.49 12.82
CA ASN A 17 -6.20 0.99 13.69
C ASN A 17 -6.56 2.27 14.48
N ALA A 18 -7.71 2.89 14.20
CA ALA A 18 -8.07 4.21 14.72
C ALA A 18 -8.69 4.21 16.12
N GLY A 19 -9.08 3.05 16.66
CA GLY A 19 -9.83 2.96 17.92
C GLY A 19 -11.14 3.74 17.85
N GLU A 20 -11.31 4.77 18.69
CA GLU A 20 -12.49 5.65 18.70
C GLU A 20 -12.35 6.91 17.81
N LEU A 21 -11.20 7.10 17.16
CA LEU A 21 -10.95 8.26 16.31
C LEU A 21 -11.80 8.19 15.03
N ARG A 22 -12.24 9.36 14.57
CA ARG A 22 -12.82 9.51 13.22
C ARG A 22 -11.70 9.53 12.19
N VAL A 23 -12.04 9.30 10.93
CA VAL A 23 -11.12 9.36 9.79
C VAL A 23 -11.68 10.37 8.80
N SER A 24 -10.87 11.35 8.39
CA SER A 24 -11.25 12.28 7.33
C SER A 24 -11.14 11.60 5.96
N ALA A 25 -11.95 12.06 4.99
CA ALA A 25 -11.86 11.54 3.62
C ALA A 25 -10.47 11.80 3.01
N ASP A 26 -9.87 12.94 3.34
CA ASP A 26 -8.56 13.29 2.81
C ASP A 26 -7.42 12.46 3.43
N ALA A 27 -7.55 11.97 4.67
CA ALA A 27 -6.60 11.01 5.23
C ALA A 27 -6.56 9.71 4.40
N SER A 28 -7.73 9.18 4.04
CA SER A 28 -7.83 7.99 3.19
C SER A 28 -7.28 8.22 1.79
N LYS A 29 -7.47 9.42 1.23
CA LYS A 29 -6.91 9.80 -0.07
C LYS A 29 -5.39 9.95 -0.03
N GLU A 30 -4.84 10.60 0.98
CA GLU A 30 -3.41 10.76 1.15
C GLU A 30 -2.73 9.40 1.32
N LEU A 31 -3.26 8.55 2.21
CA LEU A 31 -2.72 7.20 2.38
C LEU A 31 -2.82 6.35 1.10
N ALA A 32 -3.92 6.47 0.34
CA ALA A 32 -4.04 5.76 -0.95
C ALA A 32 -2.96 6.20 -1.96
N THR A 33 -2.59 7.48 -1.95
CA THR A 33 -1.51 8.02 -2.80
C THR A 33 -0.16 7.44 -2.37
N ARG A 34 0.14 7.45 -1.07
CA ARG A 34 1.38 6.89 -0.50
C ARG A 34 1.53 5.40 -0.74
N ILE A 35 0.44 4.63 -0.61
CA ILE A 35 0.42 3.19 -0.94
C ILE A 35 0.74 2.97 -2.42
N GLN A 36 0.19 3.80 -3.31
CA GLN A 36 0.44 3.66 -4.75
C GLN A 36 1.90 3.94 -5.10
N GLU A 37 2.47 5.03 -4.58
CA GLU A 37 3.88 5.38 -4.79
C GLU A 37 4.80 4.27 -4.29
N HIS A 38 4.58 3.81 -3.04
CA HIS A 38 5.37 2.72 -2.48
C HIS A 38 5.23 1.41 -3.28
N GLY A 39 4.01 1.10 -3.72
CA GLY A 39 3.74 -0.11 -4.50
C GLY A 39 4.36 -0.11 -5.89
N SER A 40 4.45 1.05 -6.55
CA SER A 40 5.10 1.15 -7.85
C SER A 40 6.63 1.09 -7.73
N GLU A 41 7.21 1.68 -6.67
CA GLU A 41 8.63 1.54 -6.33
C GLU A 41 9.02 0.06 -6.09
N LEU A 42 8.27 -0.65 -5.24
CA LEU A 42 8.48 -2.08 -5.01
C LEU A 42 8.38 -2.91 -6.30
N ALA A 43 7.52 -2.51 -7.23
CA ALA A 43 7.38 -3.20 -8.51
C ALA A 43 8.57 -2.95 -9.45
N ILE A 44 9.20 -1.78 -9.39
CA ILE A 44 10.45 -1.51 -10.11
C ILE A 44 11.53 -2.47 -9.60
N ASP A 45 11.74 -2.53 -8.29
CA ASP A 45 12.72 -3.42 -7.68
C ASP A 45 12.44 -4.89 -8.05
N ALA A 46 11.19 -5.33 -7.94
CA ALA A 46 10.80 -6.69 -8.31
C ALA A 46 11.04 -6.99 -9.81
N ALA A 47 10.88 -6.00 -10.69
CA ALA A 47 11.17 -6.14 -12.12
C ALA A 47 12.67 -6.26 -12.42
N GLU A 48 13.51 -5.61 -11.62
CA GLU A 48 14.97 -5.78 -11.67
C GLU A 48 15.36 -7.20 -11.27
N HIS A 49 14.89 -7.70 -10.11
CA HIS A 49 15.12 -9.08 -9.67
C HIS A 49 14.67 -10.12 -10.72
N ALA A 50 13.46 -9.95 -11.28
CA ALA A 50 12.97 -10.83 -12.33
C ALA A 50 13.89 -10.82 -13.57
N THR A 51 14.46 -9.66 -13.92
CA THR A 51 15.39 -9.53 -15.05
C THR A 51 16.74 -10.16 -14.78
N GLU A 52 17.28 -10.00 -13.58
CA GLU A 52 18.52 -10.65 -13.13
C GLU A 52 18.40 -12.18 -13.19
N ASP A 53 17.22 -12.70 -12.88
CA ASP A 53 16.87 -14.11 -13.01
C ASP A 53 16.51 -14.55 -14.45
N GLY A 54 16.60 -13.65 -15.43
CA GLY A 54 16.31 -13.94 -16.84
C GLY A 54 14.82 -14.16 -17.16
N ARG A 55 13.92 -13.72 -16.28
CA ARG A 55 12.47 -13.81 -16.42
C ARG A 55 11.87 -12.46 -16.85
N LYS A 56 10.61 -12.48 -17.28
CA LYS A 56 9.79 -11.27 -17.57
C LYS A 56 8.47 -11.25 -16.79
N THR A 57 8.33 -12.18 -15.86
CA THR A 57 7.15 -12.30 -15.01
C THR A 57 7.59 -12.10 -13.59
N LEU A 58 7.06 -11.05 -12.93
CA LEU A 58 7.22 -10.81 -11.50
C LEU A 58 6.46 -11.91 -10.74
N MET A 59 7.19 -12.53 -9.84
CA MET A 59 6.77 -13.58 -8.93
C MET A 59 6.74 -13.02 -7.50
N ALA A 60 6.05 -13.71 -6.58
CA ALA A 60 6.00 -13.30 -5.18
C ALA A 60 7.41 -13.19 -4.55
N GLU A 61 8.33 -14.08 -4.95
CA GLU A 61 9.73 -14.07 -4.50
C GLU A 61 10.49 -12.81 -4.92
N ASP A 62 10.11 -12.16 -6.03
CA ASP A 62 10.72 -10.90 -6.47
C ASP A 62 10.36 -9.73 -5.52
N PHE A 63 9.30 -9.88 -4.73
CA PHE A 63 8.92 -8.98 -3.63
C PHE A 63 9.43 -9.48 -2.26
N GLY A 64 10.28 -10.51 -2.23
CA GLY A 64 10.77 -11.12 -0.99
C GLY A 64 9.75 -12.03 -0.28
N VAL A 65 8.67 -12.43 -0.95
CA VAL A 65 7.59 -13.23 -0.34
C VAL A 65 7.68 -14.68 -0.80
N GLU A 66 8.00 -15.59 0.14
CA GLU A 66 8.08 -17.04 -0.13
C GLU A 66 6.71 -17.71 -0.14
N ARG A 67 5.74 -17.20 0.63
CA ARG A 67 4.40 -17.77 0.78
C ARG A 67 3.37 -16.66 0.77
N VAL A 68 2.41 -16.81 -0.13
CA VAL A 68 1.34 -15.85 -0.33
C VAL A 68 0.13 -16.23 0.51
N VAL A 69 -0.50 -15.24 1.13
CA VAL A 69 -1.77 -15.40 1.87
C VAL A 69 -2.95 -15.68 0.94
N ASP A 70 -4.12 -16.04 1.48
CA ASP A 70 -5.33 -16.06 0.65
C ASP A 70 -5.73 -14.63 0.30
N LYS A 71 -6.05 -14.39 -0.96
CA LYS A 71 -6.50 -13.07 -1.42
C LYS A 71 -7.79 -12.61 -0.72
N ASP A 72 -8.59 -13.56 -0.24
CA ASP A 72 -9.86 -13.27 0.43
C ASP A 72 -9.64 -12.78 1.87
N ASP A 73 -8.41 -12.90 2.40
CA ASP A 73 -8.01 -12.34 3.70
C ASP A 73 -7.54 -10.87 3.60
N LEU A 74 -7.42 -10.33 2.38
CA LEU A 74 -6.97 -8.97 2.11
C LEU A 74 -8.15 -7.99 2.03
N GLU A 75 -7.96 -6.82 2.63
CA GLU A 75 -8.81 -5.63 2.45
C GLU A 75 -8.48 -4.89 1.14
N LEU A 76 -7.20 -4.78 0.77
CA LEU A 76 -6.79 -4.11 -0.47
C LEU A 76 -7.16 -4.98 -1.68
N PRO A 77 -7.87 -4.41 -2.67
CA PRO A 77 -8.31 -5.16 -3.82
C PRO A 77 -7.15 -5.47 -4.77
N VAL A 78 -6.96 -6.76 -5.08
CA VAL A 78 -5.86 -7.25 -5.92
C VAL A 78 -5.80 -6.61 -7.32
N ALA A 79 -6.95 -6.30 -7.93
CA ALA A 79 -6.99 -5.73 -9.29
C ALA A 79 -6.45 -4.28 -9.35
N PRO A 80 -6.85 -3.35 -8.46
CA PRO A 80 -6.14 -2.08 -8.27
C PRO A 80 -4.65 -2.23 -7.97
N VAL A 81 -4.26 -3.17 -7.12
CA VAL A 81 -2.83 -3.42 -6.81
C VAL A 81 -2.05 -3.89 -8.06
N ASP A 82 -2.64 -4.73 -8.93
CA ASP A 82 -2.02 -5.09 -10.22
C ASP A 82 -1.83 -3.87 -11.14
N ARG A 83 -2.71 -2.87 -11.07
CA ARG A 83 -2.52 -1.62 -11.84
C ARG A 83 -1.38 -0.79 -11.27
N ILE A 84 -1.28 -0.68 -9.93
CA ILE A 84 -0.15 -0.03 -9.26
C ILE A 84 1.18 -0.68 -9.66
N ALA A 85 1.25 -2.01 -9.60
CA ALA A 85 2.44 -2.78 -9.96
C ALA A 85 2.92 -2.57 -11.41
N ARG A 86 2.09 -1.97 -12.26
CA ARG A 86 2.37 -1.73 -13.69
C ARG A 86 2.59 -0.27 -14.03
N LEU A 87 2.44 0.66 -13.08
CA LEU A 87 2.51 2.09 -13.34
C LEU A 87 3.86 2.52 -13.92
N ASP A 88 4.94 2.04 -13.30
CA ASP A 88 6.29 2.55 -13.56
C ASP A 88 7.25 1.50 -14.13
N ILE A 89 6.73 0.33 -14.53
CA ILE A 89 7.49 -0.73 -15.20
C ILE A 89 7.08 -0.87 -16.67
N ASP A 90 8.01 -1.32 -17.51
CA ASP A 90 7.77 -1.53 -18.94
C ASP A 90 6.66 -2.57 -19.22
N ASP A 91 5.79 -2.30 -20.19
CA ASP A 91 4.66 -3.17 -20.59
C ASP A 91 5.05 -4.61 -20.96
N ARG A 92 6.34 -4.88 -21.23
CA ARG A 92 6.86 -6.23 -21.45
C ARG A 92 6.73 -7.13 -20.22
N TYR A 93 6.68 -6.55 -19.02
CA TYR A 93 6.61 -7.30 -17.78
C TYR A 93 5.19 -7.79 -17.50
N ARG A 94 5.11 -8.98 -16.93
CA ARG A 94 3.88 -9.59 -16.44
C ARG A 94 3.93 -9.68 -14.93
N VAL A 95 2.82 -9.51 -14.27
CA VAL A 95 2.70 -9.74 -12.82
C VAL A 95 1.87 -11.01 -12.64
N SER A 96 2.45 -12.02 -11.98
CA SER A 96 1.74 -13.27 -11.64
C SER A 96 0.61 -12.99 -10.64
N MET A 97 -0.35 -13.93 -10.49
CA MET A 97 -1.41 -13.77 -9.50
C MET A 97 -0.85 -13.67 -8.08
N ASP A 98 0.07 -14.60 -7.76
CA ASP A 98 0.73 -14.68 -6.45
C ASP A 98 1.51 -13.40 -6.14
N ALA A 99 2.20 -12.82 -7.14
CA ALA A 99 2.88 -11.52 -6.98
C ALA A 99 1.92 -10.37 -6.66
N ARG A 100 0.73 -10.34 -7.27
CA ARG A 100 -0.26 -9.28 -6.98
C ARG A 100 -0.81 -9.39 -5.57
N VAL A 101 -1.02 -10.61 -5.10
CA VAL A 101 -1.49 -10.87 -3.72
C VAL A 101 -0.38 -10.56 -2.72
N ALA A 102 0.86 -10.98 -3.01
CA ALA A 102 2.03 -10.63 -2.20
C ALA A 102 2.22 -9.11 -2.07
N LEU A 103 2.13 -8.36 -3.17
CA LEU A 103 2.21 -6.90 -3.12
C LEU A 103 1.05 -6.30 -2.33
N ALA A 104 -0.17 -6.81 -2.49
CA ALA A 104 -1.32 -6.30 -1.75
C ALA A 104 -1.16 -6.50 -0.22
N ASP A 105 -0.63 -7.65 0.19
CA ASP A 105 -0.30 -7.97 1.58
C ASP A 105 0.76 -7.00 2.15
N ILE A 106 1.87 -6.79 1.43
CA ILE A 106 2.92 -5.83 1.80
C ILE A 106 2.35 -4.42 1.95
N LEU A 107 1.50 -4.00 1.02
CA LEU A 107 0.89 -2.67 1.02
C LEU A 107 -0.13 -2.50 2.14
N GLU A 108 -0.82 -3.56 2.56
CA GLU A 108 -1.68 -3.54 3.75
C GLU A 108 -0.89 -3.38 5.02
N ASP A 109 0.20 -4.15 5.19
CA ASP A 109 1.08 -4.03 6.34
C ASP A 109 1.69 -2.63 6.44
N TYR A 110 2.10 -2.07 5.31
CA TYR A 110 2.53 -0.68 5.20
C TYR A 110 1.43 0.29 5.64
N ALA A 111 0.22 0.15 5.08
CA ALA A 111 -0.92 1.02 5.41
C ALA A 111 -1.33 0.92 6.89
N ASP A 112 -1.27 -0.28 7.47
CA ASP A 112 -1.51 -0.54 8.88
C ASP A 112 -0.51 0.17 9.79
N ASN A 113 0.78 0.14 9.42
CA ASN A 113 1.83 0.84 10.15
C ASN A 113 1.60 2.36 10.14
N VAL A 114 1.32 2.92 8.96
CA VAL A 114 1.03 4.36 8.81
C VAL A 114 -0.21 4.72 9.63
N ALA A 115 -1.29 3.94 9.52
CA ALA A 115 -2.54 4.20 10.23
C ALA A 115 -2.37 4.20 11.75
N ARG A 116 -1.61 3.26 12.33
CA ARG A 116 -1.29 3.24 13.77
C ARG A 116 -0.51 4.48 14.21
N ALA A 117 0.48 4.87 13.42
CA ALA A 117 1.27 6.06 13.72
C ALA A 117 0.43 7.33 13.64
N SER A 118 -0.42 7.45 12.61
CA SER A 118 -1.32 8.59 12.43
C SER A 118 -2.40 8.67 13.52
N ALA A 119 -2.90 7.54 14.03
CA ALA A 119 -3.76 7.53 15.20
C ALA A 119 -3.04 8.08 16.45
N THR A 120 -1.76 7.71 16.62
CA THR A 120 -0.92 8.22 17.71
C THR A 120 -0.68 9.72 17.59
N LEU A 121 -0.40 10.21 16.38
CA LEU A 121 -0.22 11.64 16.10
C LEU A 121 -1.50 12.45 16.38
N ALA A 122 -2.66 11.96 15.94
CA ALA A 122 -3.93 12.59 16.23
C ALA A 122 -4.21 12.67 17.74
N HIS A 123 -3.91 11.61 18.49
CA HIS A 123 -4.02 11.60 19.95
C HIS A 123 -3.07 12.61 20.62
N HIS A 124 -1.81 12.67 20.18
CA HIS A 124 -0.86 13.65 20.72
C HIS A 124 -1.21 15.10 20.39
N ALA A 125 -1.95 15.34 19.31
CA ALA A 125 -2.50 16.63 18.96
C ALA A 125 -3.85 16.93 19.65
N ASP A 126 -4.31 16.10 20.60
CA ASP A 126 -5.61 16.18 21.28
C ASP A 126 -6.81 16.24 20.31
N ARG A 127 -6.66 15.64 19.11
CA ARG A 127 -7.71 15.57 18.09
C ARG A 127 -8.54 14.30 18.20
N ARG A 128 -9.75 14.36 17.67
CA ARG A 128 -10.72 13.23 17.59
C ARG A 128 -10.89 12.67 16.17
N THR A 129 -10.07 13.13 15.24
CA THR A 129 -10.12 12.77 13.83
C THR A 129 -8.69 12.64 13.32
N ILE A 130 -8.37 11.51 12.72
CA ILE A 130 -7.17 11.31 11.90
C ILE A 130 -7.36 12.08 10.60
N THR A 131 -6.41 12.94 10.27
CA THR A 131 -6.43 13.83 9.10
C THR A 131 -5.26 13.54 8.17
N GLU A 132 -5.28 14.15 6.98
CA GLU A 132 -4.16 14.11 6.02
C GLU A 132 -2.84 14.54 6.68
N ASP A 133 -2.87 15.61 7.50
CA ASP A 133 -1.70 16.08 8.27
C ASP A 133 -1.03 14.97 9.10
N ASP A 134 -1.80 14.00 9.65
CA ASP A 134 -1.22 12.89 10.43
C ASP A 134 -0.48 11.88 9.55
N ILE A 135 -0.95 11.71 8.31
CA ILE A 135 -0.30 10.84 7.32
C ILE A 135 0.95 11.54 6.81
N GLU A 136 0.85 12.81 6.42
CA GLU A 136 1.99 13.62 5.96
C GLU A 136 3.07 13.73 7.04
N THR A 137 2.67 13.98 8.29
CA THR A 137 3.60 14.10 9.42
C THR A 137 4.35 12.79 9.64
N TYR A 138 3.69 11.64 9.53
CA TYR A 138 4.36 10.34 9.61
C TYR A 138 5.54 10.29 8.64
N PHE A 139 5.32 10.58 7.36
CA PHE A 139 6.40 10.55 6.36
C PHE A 139 7.48 11.60 6.59
N SER A 140 7.12 12.82 7.00
CA SER A 140 8.11 13.87 7.30
C SER A 140 9.07 13.54 8.45
N LEU A 141 8.74 12.54 9.29
CA LEU A 141 9.59 12.08 10.40
C LEU A 141 10.56 10.96 9.99
N PHE A 142 10.33 10.31 8.85
CA PHE A 142 11.12 9.18 8.36
C PHE A 142 11.80 9.43 7.01
N GLU A 143 11.45 10.51 6.31
CA GLU A 143 12.16 11.07 5.14
C GLU A 143 13.18 12.15 5.56
#